data_AF-A0A0P9G127-F1
#
_entry.id   AF-A0A0P9G127-F1
#
_cell.length_a   1.000
_cell.length_b   1.000
_cell.length_c   1.000
_cell.angle_alpha   90.00
_cell.angle_beta   90.00
_cell.angle_gamma   90.00
#
_symmetry.space_group_name_H-M   'P 1'
#
loop_
_entity.id
_entity.type
_entity.pdbx_description
1 polymer ?
#
loop_
_entity_poly.entity_id
_entity_poly.type
_entity_poly.pdbx_seq_one_letter_code
_entity_poly.pdbx_strand_id
1 'polypeptide(L)'
;MKNFLMVLLTVFAAQLFAAENQYQFNSAEEEQLFRQLTAELRCPKCQNQNIADSDAVVAKDLRDKVLQLVQEGNTKDQVVDYMIDRYGYFVHYKPPVTPLTLLLWVLPLGFVLLGFVLILFKQKKQAQSRSTWTDADEQKLSKLIAKYKEVA
;
A
#
# COMPACT_ATOMS: atom_id res chain seq x y z
N MET A 1 -21.10 15.47 53.63
CA MET A 1 -20.46 14.55 52.67
C MET A 1 -21.03 14.66 51.25
N LYS A 2 -22.36 14.63 51.04
CA LYS A 2 -22.98 14.75 49.70
C LYS A 2 -22.64 16.07 48.97
N ASN A 3 -22.62 17.19 49.69
CA ASN A 3 -22.31 18.50 49.11
C ASN A 3 -20.83 18.63 48.75
N PHE A 4 -19.93 18.02 49.53
CA PHE A 4 -18.49 17.98 49.22
C PHE A 4 -18.21 17.11 48.00
N LEU A 5 -18.91 15.97 47.87
CA LEU A 5 -18.86 15.12 46.68
C LEU A 5 -19.35 15.84 45.43
N MET A 6 -20.44 16.62 45.52
CA MET A 6 -20.94 17.43 44.39
C MET A 6 -19.98 18.54 43.97
N VAL A 7 -19.35 19.23 44.93
CA VAL A 7 -18.33 20.26 44.64
C VAL A 7 -17.10 19.64 44.00
N LEU A 8 -16.66 18.46 44.47
CA LEU A 8 -15.53 17.75 43.87
C LEU A 8 -15.83 17.30 42.43
N LEU A 9 -17.04 16.79 42.17
CA LEU A 9 -17.47 16.34 40.83
C LEU A 9 -17.58 17.51 39.83
N THR A 10 -18.05 18.67 40.29
CA THR A 10 -18.19 19.88 39.47
C THR A 10 -16.84 20.51 39.13
N VAL A 11 -15.89 20.51 40.08
CA VAL A 11 -14.51 20.95 39.83
C VAL A 11 -13.78 20.02 38.87
N PHE A 12 -14.02 18.70 38.95
CA PHE A 12 -13.44 17.74 38.02
C PHE A 12 -13.99 17.89 36.59
N ALA A 13 -15.28 18.17 36.44
CA ALA A 13 -15.90 18.43 35.14
C ALA A 13 -15.38 19.71 34.45
N ALA A 14 -14.93 20.70 35.23
CA ALA A 14 -14.39 21.95 34.70
C ALA A 14 -13.02 21.78 33.99
N GLN A 15 -12.33 20.66 34.17
CA GLN A 15 -11.04 20.37 33.53
C GLN A 15 -11.17 19.94 32.06
N LEU A 16 -12.40 19.76 31.53
CA LEU A 16 -12.63 19.29 30.16
C LEU A 16 -12.65 20.40 29.11
N PHE A 17 -12.57 21.68 29.51
CA PHE A 17 -12.62 22.83 28.60
C PHE A 17 -11.23 23.38 28.27
N ALA A 18 -10.33 22.56 27.73
CA ALA A 18 -9.05 23.07 27.22
C ALA A 18 -8.43 22.11 26.19
N ALA A 19 -8.83 22.23 24.91
CA ALA A 19 -7.98 22.02 23.73
C ALA A 19 -8.83 21.94 22.45
N GLU A 20 -9.29 23.07 21.89
CA GLU A 20 -9.87 22.99 20.53
C GLU A 20 -9.42 24.09 19.54
N ASN A 21 -8.71 25.15 19.95
CA ASN A 21 -8.17 26.11 18.99
C ASN A 21 -6.73 26.49 19.28
N GLN A 22 -5.79 25.57 19.02
CA GLN A 22 -4.35 25.91 19.04
C GLN A 22 -3.88 26.58 17.74
N TYR A 23 -4.62 26.44 16.64
CA TYR A 23 -4.20 26.89 15.31
C TYR A 23 -5.08 28.02 14.80
N GLN A 24 -4.44 29.08 14.28
CA GLN A 24 -5.08 30.23 13.68
C GLN A 24 -4.79 30.24 12.17
N PHE A 25 -5.81 30.51 11.36
CA PHE A 25 -5.74 30.52 9.90
C PHE A 25 -6.16 31.89 9.38
N ASN A 26 -5.57 32.31 8.26
CA ASN A 26 -5.91 33.59 7.63
C ASN A 26 -7.15 33.48 6.73
N SER A 27 -7.51 32.25 6.32
CA SER A 27 -8.67 31.99 5.47
C SER A 27 -9.28 30.61 5.71
N ALA A 28 -10.52 30.41 5.24
CA ALA A 28 -11.19 29.11 5.30
C ALA A 28 -10.48 28.07 4.39
N GLU A 29 -9.88 28.53 3.29
CA GLU A 29 -9.12 27.67 2.39
C GLU A 29 -7.85 27.13 3.05
N GLU A 30 -7.12 27.95 3.81
CA GLU A 30 -5.96 27.51 4.59
C GLU A 30 -6.34 26.46 5.64
N GLU A 31 -7.44 26.70 6.37
CA GLU A 31 -7.93 25.74 7.36
C GLU A 31 -8.30 24.39 6.72
N GLN A 32 -9.02 24.43 5.59
CA GLN A 32 -9.39 23.22 4.87
C GLN A 32 -8.16 22.46 4.38
N LEU A 33 -7.18 23.16 3.80
CA LEU A 33 -5.94 22.56 3.34
C LEU A 33 -5.15 21.93 4.49
N PHE A 34 -5.04 22.63 5.62
CA PHE A 34 -4.41 22.11 6.83
C PHE A 34 -5.10 20.84 7.35
N ARG A 35 -6.43 20.84 7.44
CA ARG A 35 -7.20 19.66 7.88
C ARG A 35 -7.02 18.47 6.93
N GLN A 36 -6.96 18.71 5.62
CA GLN A 36 -6.70 17.66 4.63
C GLN A 36 -5.29 17.09 4.78
N LEU A 37 -4.28 17.94 4.86
CA LEU A 37 -2.88 17.53 4.98
C LEU A 37 -2.64 16.75 6.28
N THR A 38 -3.18 17.21 7.41
CA THR A 38 -2.99 16.56 8.70
C THR A 38 -3.68 15.19 8.80
N ALA A 39 -4.76 14.96 8.05
CA ALA A 39 -5.40 13.66 7.93
C ALA A 39 -4.65 12.70 6.98
N GLU A 40 -3.98 13.21 5.95
CA GLU A 40 -3.23 12.41 4.96
C GLU A 40 -1.78 12.11 5.38
N LEU A 41 -1.22 12.90 6.29
CA LEU A 41 0.12 12.71 6.82
C LEU A 41 0.09 11.80 8.07
N ARG A 42 0.96 10.79 8.09
CA ARG A 42 1.21 9.85 9.19
C ARG A 42 2.27 10.37 10.14
N CYS A 43 2.11 10.06 11.42
CA CYS A 43 3.18 10.21 12.39
C CYS A 43 4.18 9.04 12.23
N PRO A 44 5.44 9.26 11.83
CA PRO A 44 6.41 8.19 11.56
C PRO A 44 6.90 7.48 12.83
N LYS A 45 6.58 8.00 14.01
CA LYS A 45 6.94 7.42 15.31
C LYS A 45 5.75 6.81 16.06
N CYS A 46 4.54 6.95 15.52
CA CYS A 46 3.32 6.51 16.15
C CYS A 46 2.81 5.21 15.51
N GLN A 47 1.94 4.48 16.19
CA GLN A 47 1.39 3.22 15.69
C GLN A 47 0.26 3.48 14.66
N ASN A 48 0.63 3.64 13.39
CA ASN A 48 -0.31 3.78 12.25
C ASN A 48 -1.41 4.84 12.47
N GLN A 49 -1.02 6.01 12.97
CA GLN A 49 -1.89 7.16 13.20
C GLN A 49 -1.51 8.31 12.26
N ASN A 50 -2.52 9.08 11.83
CA ASN A 50 -2.28 10.36 11.18
C ASN A 50 -1.77 11.39 12.21
N ILE A 51 -1.27 12.53 11.73
CA ILE A 51 -0.81 13.61 12.61
C ILE A 51 -1.96 14.44 13.17
N ALA A 52 -3.17 14.34 12.62
CA ALA A 52 -4.37 14.99 13.15
C ALA A 52 -4.79 14.39 14.51
N ASP A 53 -4.80 13.07 14.63
CA ASP A 53 -5.34 12.29 15.75
C ASP A 53 -4.28 11.93 16.80
N SER A 54 -2.99 12.11 16.49
CA SER A 54 -1.92 11.72 17.40
C SER A 54 -1.49 12.85 18.33
N ASP A 55 -1.42 12.55 19.63
CA ASP A 55 -0.93 13.47 20.67
C ASP A 55 0.59 13.40 20.89
N ALA A 56 1.31 12.63 20.07
CA ALA A 56 2.77 12.56 20.17
C ALA A 56 3.41 13.93 19.90
N VAL A 57 4.49 14.24 20.62
CA VAL A 57 5.28 15.48 20.42
C VAL A 57 5.71 15.62 18.96
N VAL A 58 6.13 14.52 18.32
CA VAL A 58 6.50 14.51 16.90
C VAL A 58 5.32 14.87 15.98
N ALA A 59 4.10 14.42 16.31
CA ALA A 59 2.92 14.78 15.52
C ALA A 59 2.57 16.26 15.66
N LYS A 60 2.77 16.84 16.84
CA LYS A 60 2.66 18.30 17.05
C LYS A 60 3.68 19.06 16.19
N ASP A 61 4.96 18.70 16.23
CA ASP A 61 5.99 19.34 15.41
C ASP A 61 5.65 19.29 13.90
N LEU A 62 5.11 18.16 13.44
CA LEU A 62 4.68 18.01 12.05
C LEU A 62 3.47 18.91 11.72
N ARG A 63 2.45 18.97 12.60
CA ARG A 63 1.30 19.88 12.42
C ARG A 63 1.75 21.34 12.38
N ASP A 64 2.62 21.74 13.28
CA ASP A 64 3.13 23.11 13.34
C ASP A 64 3.89 23.46 12.04
N LYS A 65 4.65 22.50 11.49
CA LYS A 65 5.32 22.68 10.20
C LYS A 65 4.36 22.72 9.01
N VAL A 66 3.30 21.90 9.01
CA VAL A 66 2.23 21.98 7.99
C VAL A 66 1.58 23.35 8.02
N LEU A 67 1.22 23.86 9.21
CA LEU A 67 0.62 25.18 9.35
C LEU A 67 1.52 26.27 8.76
N GLN A 68 2.81 26.26 9.10
CA GLN A 68 3.78 27.22 8.57
C GLN A 68 3.78 27.21 7.03
N LEU A 69 3.87 26.04 6.40
CA LEU A 69 3.94 25.94 4.94
C LEU A 69 2.64 26.37 4.26
N VAL A 70 1.49 26.07 4.86
CA VAL A 70 0.18 26.52 4.36
C VAL A 70 0.08 28.05 4.42
N GLN A 71 0.48 28.67 5.52
CA GLN A 71 0.50 30.14 5.67
C GLN A 71 1.53 30.82 4.74
N GLU A 72 2.60 30.12 4.37
CA GLU A 72 3.54 30.55 3.32
C GLU A 72 2.94 30.48 1.90
N GLY A 73 1.72 29.97 1.74
CA GLY A 73 1.02 29.86 0.46
C GLY A 73 1.40 28.63 -0.37
N ASN A 74 2.01 27.61 0.24
CA ASN A 74 2.34 26.38 -0.47
C ASN A 74 1.08 25.57 -0.80
N THR A 75 1.08 24.95 -1.97
CA THR A 75 0.04 24.02 -2.41
C THR A 75 0.15 22.69 -1.66
N LYS A 76 -0.92 21.89 -1.69
CA LYS A 76 -0.96 20.54 -1.09
C LYS A 76 0.25 19.69 -1.48
N ASP A 77 0.54 19.60 -2.76
CA ASP A 77 1.62 18.75 -3.27
C ASP A 77 2.99 19.23 -2.80
N GLN A 78 3.22 20.55 -2.79
CA GLN A 78 4.46 21.14 -2.26
C GLN A 78 4.67 20.83 -0.77
N VAL A 79 3.60 20.89 0.03
CA VAL A 79 3.68 20.53 1.46
C VAL A 79 4.01 19.04 1.62
N VAL A 80 3.32 18.17 0.87
CA VAL A 80 3.58 16.73 0.90
C VAL A 80 5.00 16.40 0.46
N ASP A 81 5.49 17.03 -0.61
CA ASP A 81 6.85 16.82 -1.12
C ASP A 81 7.89 17.26 -0.09
N TYR A 82 7.69 18.41 0.57
CA TYR A 82 8.56 18.84 1.68
C TYR A 82 8.56 17.81 2.82
N MET A 83 7.39 17.30 3.19
CA MET A 83 7.28 16.31 4.26
C MET A 83 7.98 15.00 3.87
N ILE A 84 7.86 14.54 2.63
CA ILE A 84 8.53 13.35 2.13
C ILE A 84 10.05 13.56 2.07
N ASP A 85 10.53 14.70 1.60
CA ASP A 85 11.96 15.01 1.53
C ASP A 85 12.59 14.98 2.92
N ARG A 86 11.89 15.54 3.92
CA ARG A 86 12.41 15.65 5.29
C ARG A 86 12.20 14.41 6.16
N TYR A 87 11.08 13.72 6.02
CA TYR A 87 10.65 12.63 6.90
C TYR A 87 10.49 11.28 6.19
N GLY A 88 10.68 11.23 4.88
CA GLY A 88 10.59 10.03 4.04
C GLY A 88 9.17 9.66 3.63
N TYR A 89 9.05 8.69 2.70
CA TYR A 89 7.77 8.25 2.14
C TYR A 89 6.76 7.71 3.16
N PHE A 90 7.21 7.26 4.34
CA PHE A 90 6.33 6.73 5.40
C PHE A 90 5.43 7.79 6.02
N VAL A 91 5.78 9.07 5.90
CA VAL A 91 4.99 10.19 6.42
C VAL A 91 3.70 10.41 5.63
N HIS A 92 3.56 9.87 4.42
CA HIS A 92 2.38 10.07 3.60
C HIS A 92 1.58 8.77 3.47
N TYR A 93 0.27 8.78 3.77
CA TYR A 93 -0.60 7.60 3.63
C TYR A 93 -0.60 7.04 2.20
N LYS A 94 -0.49 7.92 1.19
CA LYS A 94 -0.52 7.58 -0.23
C LYS A 94 0.79 8.03 -0.90
N PRO A 95 1.90 7.28 -0.71
CA PRO A 95 3.15 7.62 -1.36
C PRO A 95 2.96 7.68 -2.89
N PRO A 96 3.65 8.60 -3.58
CA PRO A 96 3.49 8.78 -5.03
C PRO A 96 3.90 7.54 -5.81
N VAL A 97 3.27 7.35 -6.97
CA VAL A 97 3.63 6.28 -7.90
C VAL A 97 4.96 6.61 -8.56
N THR A 98 5.99 5.82 -8.27
CA THR A 98 7.32 5.94 -8.89
C THR A 98 7.51 4.85 -9.96
N PRO A 99 8.44 5.02 -10.92
CA PRO A 99 8.76 3.97 -11.89
C PRO A 99 9.14 2.63 -11.23
N LEU A 100 9.81 2.68 -10.07
CA LEU A 100 10.15 1.48 -9.30
C LEU A 100 8.91 0.80 -8.73
N THR A 101 7.96 1.56 -8.18
CA THR A 101 6.69 0.97 -7.72
C THR A 101 5.95 0.33 -8.90
N LEU A 102 5.87 1.00 -10.05
CA LEU A 102 5.24 0.43 -11.24
C LEU A 102 5.91 -0.87 -11.70
N LEU A 103 7.25 -0.89 -11.73
CA LEU A 103 8.00 -2.10 -12.07
C LEU A 103 7.67 -3.24 -11.09
N LEU A 104 7.63 -2.96 -9.79
CA LEU A 104 7.30 -3.94 -8.76
C LEU A 104 5.90 -4.54 -8.94
N TRP A 105 4.93 -3.76 -9.42
CA TRP A 105 3.56 -4.23 -9.69
C TRP A 105 3.41 -4.94 -11.04
N VAL A 106 4.12 -4.50 -12.08
CA VAL A 106 4.06 -5.09 -13.42
C VAL A 106 4.79 -6.42 -13.48
N LEU A 107 5.89 -6.58 -12.74
CA LEU A 107 6.74 -7.76 -12.78
C LEU A 107 6.02 -9.08 -12.39
N PRO A 108 5.22 -9.15 -11.31
CA PRO A 108 4.38 -10.31 -11.01
C PRO A 108 3.42 -10.69 -12.15
N LEU A 109 2.75 -9.70 -12.73
CA LEU A 109 1.84 -9.92 -13.87
C LEU A 109 2.61 -10.42 -15.10
N GLY A 110 3.80 -9.86 -15.35
CA GLY A 110 4.69 -10.28 -16.42
C GLY A 110 5.12 -11.74 -16.30
N PHE A 111 5.45 -12.20 -15.08
CA PHE A 111 5.80 -13.61 -14.85
C PHE A 111 4.63 -14.56 -15.09
N VAL A 112 3.42 -14.19 -14.66
CA VAL A 112 2.21 -14.99 -14.92
C VAL A 112 1.94 -15.10 -16.42
N LEU A 113 1.99 -13.98 -17.14
CA LEU A 113 1.80 -13.96 -18.59
C LEU A 113 2.88 -14.76 -19.31
N LEU A 114 4.15 -14.61 -18.91
CA LEU A 114 5.27 -15.37 -19.48
C LEU A 114 5.06 -16.88 -19.28
N GLY A 115 4.72 -17.31 -18.06
CA GLY A 115 4.44 -18.72 -17.76
C GLY A 115 3.27 -19.26 -18.59
N PHE A 116 2.17 -18.51 -18.70
CA PHE A 116 1.01 -18.89 -19.50
C PHE A 116 1.38 -19.06 -20.99
N VAL A 117 2.13 -18.11 -21.53
CA VAL A 117 2.60 -18.14 -22.92
C VAL A 117 3.51 -19.36 -23.16
N LEU A 118 4.45 -19.65 -22.26
CA LEU A 118 5.31 -20.82 -22.36
C LEU A 118 4.52 -22.14 -22.35
N ILE A 119 3.49 -22.25 -21.51
CA ILE A 119 2.60 -23.42 -21.48
C ILE A 119 1.91 -23.62 -22.83
N LEU A 120 1.33 -22.56 -23.41
CA LEU A 120 0.67 -22.64 -24.71
C LEU A 120 1.63 -23.06 -25.83
N PHE A 121 2.85 -22.50 -25.84
CA PHE A 121 3.88 -22.89 -26.81
C PHE A 121 4.27 -24.37 -26.67
N LYS A 122 4.43 -24.88 -25.45
CA LYS A 122 4.73 -26.31 -25.22
C LYS A 122 3.60 -27.22 -25.66
N GLN A 123 2.35 -26.87 -25.38
CA GLN A 123 1.19 -27.66 -25.81
C GLN A 123 1.10 -27.75 -27.33
N LYS A 124 1.30 -26.64 -28.05
CA LYS A 124 1.34 -26.64 -29.53
C LYS A 124 2.43 -27.55 -30.07
N LYS A 125 3.63 -27.49 -29.50
CA LYS A 125 4.77 -28.33 -29.91
C LYS A 125 4.53 -29.82 -29.62
N GLN A 126 3.90 -30.15 -28.50
CA GLN A 126 3.57 -31.54 -28.14
C GLN A 126 2.44 -32.11 -28.99
N ALA A 127 1.43 -31.31 -29.37
CA ALA A 127 0.39 -31.72 -30.30
C ALA A 127 0.97 -32.08 -31.67
N GLN A 128 1.98 -31.33 -32.14
CA GLN A 128 2.70 -31.61 -33.39
C GLN A 128 3.67 -32.80 -33.27
N SER A 129 4.18 -33.09 -32.08
CA SER A 129 5.09 -34.22 -31.78
C SER A 129 4.37 -35.50 -31.37
N ARG A 130 3.03 -35.50 -31.27
CA ARG A 130 2.28 -36.72 -30.95
C ARG A 130 2.40 -37.65 -32.15
N SER A 131 3.27 -38.66 -32.05
CA SER A 131 3.36 -39.73 -33.04
C SER A 131 1.99 -40.40 -33.11
N THR A 132 1.24 -40.13 -34.17
CA THR A 132 0.05 -40.91 -34.50
C THR A 132 0.47 -42.35 -34.70
N TRP A 133 -0.13 -43.26 -33.95
CA TRP A 133 0.01 -44.71 -34.14
C TRP A 133 -0.31 -45.04 -35.60
N THR A 134 0.65 -45.60 -36.32
CA THR A 134 0.50 -45.97 -37.73
C THR A 134 0.45 -47.47 -37.91
N ASP A 135 -0.06 -47.94 -39.04
CA ASP A 135 -0.04 -49.37 -39.39
C ASP A 135 1.39 -49.95 -39.38
N ALA A 136 2.41 -49.11 -39.64
CA ALA A 136 3.82 -49.50 -39.53
C ALA A 136 4.24 -49.79 -38.08
N ASP A 137 3.67 -49.08 -37.10
CA ASP A 137 3.88 -49.32 -35.68
C ASP A 137 3.21 -50.64 -35.24
N GLU A 138 2.04 -50.98 -35.78
CA GLU A 138 1.38 -52.28 -35.55
C GLU A 138 2.19 -53.46 -36.09
N GLN A 139 2.73 -53.32 -37.29
CA GLN A 139 3.60 -54.35 -37.87
C GLN A 139 4.89 -54.53 -37.07
N LYS A 140 5.43 -53.44 -36.51
CA LYS A 140 6.61 -53.52 -35.64
C LYS A 140 6.28 -54.16 -34.30
N LEU A 141 5.13 -53.83 -33.70
CA LEU A 141 4.67 -54.42 -32.44
C LEU A 141 4.41 -55.93 -32.59
N SER A 142 3.70 -56.34 -33.63
CA SER A 142 3.42 -57.75 -33.89
C SER A 142 4.69 -58.58 -34.11
N LYS A 143 5.68 -58.04 -34.84
CA LYS A 143 7.00 -58.67 -34.98
C LYS A 143 7.73 -58.82 -33.65
N LEU A 144 7.66 -57.82 -32.78
CA LEU A 144 8.26 -57.90 -31.44
C LEU A 144 7.55 -58.94 -30.57
N ILE A 145 6.22 -58.99 -30.59
CA ILE A 145 5.42 -59.98 -29.86
C ILE A 145 5.77 -61.40 -30.35
N ALA A 146 5.82 -61.62 -31.67
CA ALA A 146 6.21 -62.90 -32.25
C ALA A 146 7.62 -63.32 -31.81
N LYS A 147 8.60 -62.40 -31.90
CA LYS A 147 9.98 -62.63 -31.45
C LYS A 147 10.06 -63.03 -29.97
N TYR A 148 9.34 -62.36 -29.08
CA TYR A 148 9.35 -62.68 -27.65
C TYR A 148 8.65 -64.01 -27.35
N LYS A 149 7.60 -64.35 -28.11
CA LYS A 149 6.89 -65.62 -28.00
C LYS A 149 7.72 -66.82 -28.48
N GLU A 150 8.69 -66.61 -29.37
CA GLU A 150 9.62 -67.64 -29.83
C GLU A 150 10.79 -67.88 -28.85
N VAL A 151 11.07 -66.95 -27.94
CA VAL A 151 12.14 -67.06 -26.93
C VAL A 151 11.63 -67.63 -25.59
N ALA A 152 10.31 -67.65 -25.39
CA ALA A 152 9.63 -68.22 -24.22
C ALA A 152 9.15 -69.66 -24.48
#